data_AF-A0A2K6QIW3-F1
#
_entry.id   AF-A0A2K6QIW3-F1
#
_cell.length_a   1.000
_cell.length_b   1.000
_cell.length_c   1.000
_cell.angle_alpha   90.00
_cell.angle_beta   90.00
_cell.angle_gamma   90.00
#
_symmetry.space_group_name_H-M   'P 1'
#
loop_
_entity.id
_entity.type
_entity.pdbx_description
1 polymer ?
#
loop_
_entity_poly.entity_id
_entity_poly.type
_entity_poly.pdbx_seq_one_letter_code
_entity_poly.pdbx_strand_id
1 'polypeptide(L)'
;MSSRNNRLPSNLPQLQNQIKRDPPPYIEEFLQQYNHYTSNVEIFRLQPNKPSKELAELVMFMKETSEEPLLCYRLVSAMQGI
;
A
#
# COMPACT_ATOMS: atom_id res chain seq x y z
N MET A 1 6.01 -10.17 -24.04
CA MET A 1 6.44 -10.42 -22.64
C MET A 1 5.86 -9.30 -21.77
N SER A 2 4.99 -9.68 -20.84
CA SER A 2 4.55 -8.97 -19.63
C SER A 2 4.09 -7.51 -19.71
N SER A 3 3.02 -7.23 -20.46
CA SER A 3 2.13 -6.11 -20.14
C SER A 3 1.18 -6.51 -19.00
N ARG A 4 1.72 -6.71 -17.79
CA ARG A 4 0.89 -6.80 -16.58
C ARG A 4 0.51 -5.37 -16.21
N ASN A 5 -0.48 -4.83 -16.93
CA ASN A 5 -1.35 -3.78 -16.46
C ASN A 5 -2.11 -4.32 -15.24
N ASN A 6 -1.38 -4.46 -14.15
CA ASN A 6 -1.85 -4.83 -12.85
C ASN A 6 -2.58 -3.58 -12.33
N ARG A 7 -3.82 -3.39 -12.79
CA ARG A 7 -4.77 -2.43 -12.25
C ARG A 7 -5.12 -2.86 -10.83
N LEU A 8 -4.15 -2.71 -9.94
CA LEU A 8 -4.33 -2.53 -8.52
C LEU A 8 -5.38 -1.43 -8.31
N PRO A 9 -6.23 -1.56 -7.26
CA PRO A 9 -7.49 -0.84 -7.18
C PRO A 9 -7.26 0.64 -7.40
N SER A 10 -7.94 1.18 -8.42
CA SER A 10 -7.86 2.58 -8.88
C SER A 10 -8.30 3.61 -7.80
N ASN A 11 -8.48 3.18 -6.55
CA ASN A 11 -9.09 3.95 -5.50
C ASN A 11 -8.51 3.57 -4.12
N LEU A 12 -7.30 4.04 -3.83
CA LEU A 12 -6.64 3.89 -2.51
C LEU A 12 -7.55 4.25 -1.32
N PRO A 13 -8.40 5.30 -1.37
CA PRO A 13 -9.33 5.61 -0.27
C PRO A 13 -10.36 4.50 -0.01
N GLN A 14 -10.81 3.81 -1.06
CA GLN A 14 -11.78 2.73 -0.90
C GLN A 14 -11.14 1.50 -0.27
N LEU A 15 -9.93 1.12 -0.72
CA LEU A 15 -9.16 0.05 -0.12
C LEU A 15 -8.87 0.35 1.35
N GLN A 16 -8.53 1.59 1.68
CA GLN A 16 -8.31 2.01 3.06
C GLN A 16 -9.57 1.82 3.92
N ASN A 17 -10.75 2.23 3.44
CA ASN A 17 -12.01 2.03 4.16
C ASN A 17 -12.33 0.54 4.35
N GLN A 18 -12.05 -0.27 3.34
CA GLN A 18 -12.21 -1.72 3.37
C GLN A 18 -11.29 -2.38 4.41
N ILE A 19 -10.01 -2.02 4.43
CA ILE A 19 -9.03 -2.49 5.40
C ILE A 19 -9.42 -2.05 6.82
N LYS A 20 -9.84 -0.79 7.01
CA LYS A 20 -10.28 -0.27 8.33
C LYS A 20 -11.49 -1.02 8.86
N ARG A 21 -12.40 -1.45 7.99
CA ARG A 21 -13.63 -2.16 8.37
C ARG A 21 -13.40 -3.64 8.65
N ASP A 22 -12.66 -4.33 7.79
CA ASP A 22 -12.39 -5.77 7.93
C ASP A 22 -11.00 -6.12 7.36
N PRO A 23 -9.92 -6.07 8.15
CA PRO A 23 -8.55 -6.20 7.66
C PRO A 23 -8.18 -7.53 6.98
N PRO A 24 -8.52 -8.72 7.52
CA PRO A 24 -8.03 -10.01 7.03
C PRO A 24 -8.18 -10.29 5.52
N PRO A 25 -9.33 -10.00 4.87
CA PRO A 25 -9.48 -10.26 3.44
C PRO A 25 -8.69 -9.31 2.54
N TYR A 26 -8.23 -8.16 3.03
CA TYR A 26 -7.56 -7.13 2.21
C TYR A 26 -6.05 -7.05 2.42
N ILE A 27 -5.46 -8.05 3.08
CA ILE A 27 -4.02 -8.11 3.36
C ILE A 27 -3.21 -8.18 2.07
N GLU A 28 -3.65 -9.00 1.11
CA GLU A 28 -2.93 -9.17 -0.16
C GLU A 28 -2.90 -7.86 -0.95
N GLU A 29 -4.02 -7.15 -1.04
CA GLU A 29 -4.13 -5.85 -1.70
C GLU A 29 -3.28 -4.79 -0.99
N PHE A 30 -3.25 -4.78 0.35
CA PHE A 30 -2.36 -3.91 1.11
C PHE A 30 -0.89 -4.18 0.79
N LEU A 31 -0.46 -5.46 0.82
CA LEU A 31 0.90 -5.86 0.49
C LEU A 31 1.28 -5.48 -0.93
N GLN A 32 0.33 -5.60 -1.85
CA GLN A 32 0.53 -5.25 -3.24
C GLN A 32 0.74 -3.72 -3.41
N GLN A 33 -0.01 -2.88 -2.67
CA GLN A 33 0.26 -1.44 -2.59
C GLN A 33 1.57 -1.11 -1.88
N TYR A 34 1.96 -1.90 -0.88
CA TYR A 34 3.24 -1.73 -0.17
C TYR A 34 4.46 -2.02 -1.05
N ASN A 35 4.39 -3.08 -1.85
CA ASN A 35 5.42 -3.38 -2.85
C ASN A 35 5.51 -2.26 -3.91
N HIS A 36 4.37 -1.70 -4.28
CA HIS A 36 4.31 -0.59 -5.23
C HIS A 36 4.91 0.70 -4.65
N TYR A 37 4.61 1.00 -3.38
CA TYR A 37 5.25 2.08 -2.61
C TYR A 37 6.76 1.92 -2.57
N THR A 38 7.25 0.74 -2.19
CA THR A 38 8.69 0.44 -2.08
C THR A 38 9.39 0.64 -3.43
N SER A 39 8.79 0.15 -4.51
CA SER A 39 9.31 0.32 -5.88
C SER A 39 9.37 1.81 -6.29
N ASN A 40 8.32 2.58 -5.99
CA ASN A 40 8.30 4.02 -6.28
C ASN A 40 9.33 4.80 -5.45
N VAL A 41 9.55 4.43 -4.19
CA VAL A 41 10.59 5.03 -3.35
C VAL A 41 11.97 4.76 -3.93
N GLU A 42 12.23 3.54 -4.42
CA GLU A 42 13.51 3.20 -5.03
C GLU A 42 13.76 4.02 -6.31
N ILE A 43 12.75 4.15 -7.17
CA ILE A 43 12.81 5.02 -8.35
C ILE A 43 13.05 6.49 -7.95
N PHE A 44 12.34 6.98 -6.93
CA PHE A 44 12.52 8.34 -6.44
C PHE A 44 13.92 8.57 -5.84
N ARG A 45 14.50 7.59 -5.16
CA ARG A 45 15.90 7.65 -4.68
C ARG A 45 16.89 7.78 -5.84
N LEU A 46 16.63 7.13 -6.97
CA LEU A 46 17.46 7.26 -8.17
C LEU A 46 17.25 8.63 -8.88
N GLN A 47 16.05 9.20 -8.80
CA GLN A 47 15.69 10.46 -9.46
C GLN A 47 14.85 11.39 -8.55
N PRO A 48 15.47 12.01 -7.53
CA PRO A 48 14.73 12.79 -6.54
C PRO A 48 14.10 14.08 -7.10
N ASN A 49 14.60 14.56 -8.24
CA ASN A 49 14.11 15.77 -8.90
C ASN A 49 12.80 15.56 -9.69
N LYS A 50 12.32 14.31 -9.78
CA LYS A 50 11.10 13.98 -10.49
C LYS A 50 9.97 13.75 -9.48
N PRO A 51 9.08 14.74 -9.26
CA PRO A 51 7.93 14.53 -8.39
C PRO A 51 7.05 13.42 -8.96
N SER A 52 6.66 12.47 -8.11
CA SER A 52 5.73 11.40 -8.45
C SER A 52 4.44 11.60 -7.66
N LYS A 53 3.36 11.95 -8.37
CA LYS A 53 2.02 12.07 -7.79
C LYS A 53 1.56 10.73 -7.19
N GLU A 54 1.90 9.64 -7.85
CA GLU A 54 1.62 8.28 -7.41
C GLU A 54 2.32 7.95 -6.10
N LEU A 55 3.61 8.31 -5.96
CA LEU A 55 4.33 8.15 -4.70
C LEU A 55 3.67 8.97 -3.57
N ALA A 56 3.23 10.19 -3.85
CA ALA A 56 2.54 11.03 -2.85
C ALA A 56 1.22 10.39 -2.39
N GLU A 57 0.43 9.84 -3.31
CA GLU A 57 -0.81 9.13 -3.00
C GLU A 57 -0.56 7.85 -2.18
N LEU A 58 0.48 7.08 -2.53
CA LEU A 58 0.90 5.89 -1.78
C LEU A 58 1.41 6.24 -0.37
N VAL A 59 2.19 7.32 -0.23
CA VAL A 59 2.65 7.81 1.08
C VAL A 59 1.46 8.19 1.97
N MET A 60 0.48 8.92 1.43
CA MET A 60 -0.73 9.27 2.18
C MET A 60 -1.48 8.01 2.61
N PHE A 61 -1.68 7.05 1.71
CA PHE A 61 -2.31 5.76 2.03
C PHE A 61 -1.58 5.02 3.18
N MET A 62 -0.24 4.95 3.15
CA MET A 62 0.54 4.28 4.20
C MET A 62 0.44 4.99 5.54
N LYS A 63 0.56 6.32 5.55
CA LYS A 63 0.45 7.15 6.77
C LYS A 63 -0.87 6.87 7.48
N GLU A 64 -1.94 6.90 6.72
CA GLU A 64 -3.32 6.89 7.19
C GLU A 64 -3.82 5.47 7.50
N THR A 65 -3.09 4.45 7.05
CA THR A 65 -3.22 3.04 7.48
C THR A 65 -2.40 2.77 8.74
N SER A 66 -1.29 3.48 8.94
CA SER A 66 -0.41 3.35 10.12
C SER A 66 -0.93 4.09 11.36
N GLU A 67 -1.83 5.07 11.18
CA GLU A 67 -2.49 5.80 12.26
C GLU A 67 -3.50 4.94 13.07
N GLU A 68 -3.75 3.69 12.64
CA GLU A 68 -4.51 2.69 13.41
C GLU A 68 -3.54 1.64 13.99
N PRO A 69 -3.07 1.79 15.24
CA PRO A 69 -2.04 0.90 15.81
C PRO A 69 -2.45 -0.57 15.86
N LEU A 70 -3.75 -0.84 16.05
CA LEU A 70 -4.30 -2.20 16.01
C LEU A 70 -4.24 -2.80 14.61
N LEU A 71 -4.33 -1.98 13.56
CA LEU A 71 -4.28 -2.45 12.18
C LEU A 71 -2.87 -2.91 11.82
N CYS A 72 -1.84 -2.15 12.22
CA CYS A 72 -0.45 -2.59 12.09
C CYS A 72 -0.21 -3.91 12.83
N TYR A 73 -0.69 -4.05 14.07
CA TYR A 73 -0.55 -5.31 14.82
C TYR A 73 -1.24 -6.47 14.10
N ARG A 74 -2.48 -6.29 13.61
CA ARG A 74 -3.21 -7.33 12.88
C ARG A 74 -2.59 -7.68 11.54
N LEU A 75 -2.07 -6.72 10.79
CA LEU A 75 -1.36 -6.95 9.53
C LEU A 75 -0.05 -7.71 9.77
N VAL A 76 0.72 -7.34 10.79
CA VAL A 76 1.96 -8.04 11.17
C VAL A 76 1.67 -9.45 11.69
N SER A 77 0.65 -9.62 12.54
CA SER A 77 0.23 -10.94 13.01
C SER A 77 -0.28 -11.83 11.88
N ALA A 78 -1.04 -11.28 10.93
CA ALA A 78 -1.54 -12.06 9.81
C ALA A 78 -0.46 -12.43 8.79
N MET A 79 0.60 -11.63 8.65
CA MET A 79 1.82 -12.05 7.92
C MET A 79 2.61 -13.14 8.64
N GLN A 80 2.45 -13.29 9.96
CA GLN A 80 3.18 -14.26 10.78
C GLN A 80 2.42 -15.59 10.99
N GLY A 81 1.20 -15.74 10.46
CA GLY A 81 0.50 -17.04 10.40
C GLY A 81 0.24 -17.68 11.76
N ILE A 82 -0.30 -16.91 12.72
CA ILE A 82 -0.91 -17.44 13.96
C ILE A 82 -2.42 -17.33 13.85
#